data_AF-A0AAD8AAV5-F1
#
_entry.id   AF-A0AAD8AAV5-F1
#
_cell.length_a   1.000
_cell.length_b   1.000
_cell.length_c   1.000
_cell.angle_alpha   90.00
_cell.angle_beta   90.00
_cell.angle_gamma   90.00
#
_symmetry.space_group_name_H-M   'P 1'
#
loop_
_entity.id
_entity.type
_entity.pdbx_description
1 polymer ?
#
loop_
_entity_poly.entity_id
_entity_poly.type
_entity_poly.pdbx_seq_one_letter_code
_entity_poly.pdbx_strand_id
1 'polypeptide(L)'
;VADSYIKISTGLVQLSTIDNSDLEKFLTKVAETFEKARKIEGRVASDEDLKLSDTLRYYMRDSFAAKRLLYRRLRCLANYENANRNLERARTKNKDVHAAELAQQQACEKFEQMSDKGKEELMDFKTRRVAAFRKNLVDLAELELKHAKAQVQLFKNCLVALKEDDQISGKKIEI
;
A
#
# COMPACT_ATOMS: atom_id res chain seq x y z
N VAL A 1 1.76 -13.19 13.00
CA VAL A 1 0.66 -14.15 13.28
C VAL A 1 0.98 -15.55 12.80
N ALA A 2 1.35 -15.74 11.52
CA ALA A 2 1.76 -17.03 10.96
C ALA A 2 2.83 -17.77 11.79
N ASP A 3 3.85 -17.06 12.29
CA ASP A 3 4.90 -17.63 13.16
C ASP A 3 4.37 -18.16 14.49
N SER A 4 3.33 -17.55 15.04
CA SER A 4 2.68 -18.04 16.25
C SER A 4 1.89 -19.31 15.96
N TYR A 5 1.19 -19.36 14.82
CA TYR A 5 0.44 -20.54 14.40
C TYR A 5 1.33 -21.76 14.15
N ILE A 6 2.50 -21.60 13.53
CA ILE A 6 3.42 -22.73 13.38
C ILE A 6 3.94 -23.22 14.74
N LYS A 7 4.32 -22.32 15.65
CA LYS A 7 4.80 -22.70 16.98
C LYS A 7 3.74 -23.47 17.78
N ILE A 8 2.50 -22.98 17.76
CA ILE A 8 1.36 -23.66 18.40
C ILE A 8 1.12 -25.02 17.75
N SER A 9 1.04 -25.08 16.42
CA SER A 9 0.86 -26.34 15.69
C SER A 9 1.94 -27.37 16.03
N THR A 10 3.21 -26.97 16.00
CA THR A 10 4.33 -27.86 16.31
C THR A 10 4.27 -28.36 17.76
N GLY A 11 3.96 -27.49 18.72
CA GLY A 11 3.81 -27.89 20.12
C GLY A 11 2.67 -28.89 20.32
N LEU A 12 1.53 -28.69 19.66
CA LEU A 12 0.39 -29.60 19.72
C LEU A 12 0.70 -30.97 19.12
N VAL A 13 1.44 -31.02 18.00
CA VAL A 13 1.90 -32.28 17.40
C VAL A 13 2.85 -33.03 18.35
N GLN A 14 3.77 -32.31 19.02
CA GLN A 14 4.67 -32.94 19.99
C GLN A 14 3.89 -33.53 21.16
N LEU A 15 2.89 -32.81 21.68
CA LEU A 15 2.03 -33.31 22.75
C LEU A 15 1.21 -34.52 22.30
N SER A 16 0.69 -34.52 21.06
CA SER A 16 -0.10 -35.65 20.56
C SER A 16 0.74 -36.93 20.47
N THR A 17 2.04 -36.85 20.15
CA THR A 17 2.91 -38.04 20.12
C THR A 17 3.21 -38.66 21.48
N ILE A 18 2.95 -37.96 22.58
CA ILE A 18 3.17 -38.44 23.94
C ILE A 18 1.91 -39.14 24.48
N ASP A 19 0.74 -38.79 23.96
CA ASP A 19 -0.55 -39.28 24.44
C ASP A 19 -1.12 -40.36 23.50
N ASN A 20 -1.51 -41.52 24.02
CA ASN A 20 -2.10 -42.62 23.25
C ASN A 20 -3.63 -42.72 23.45
N SER A 21 -4.28 -41.63 23.86
CA SER A 21 -5.71 -41.56 24.16
C SER A 21 -6.50 -40.76 23.10
N ASP A 22 -7.81 -40.57 23.32
CA ASP A 22 -8.63 -39.69 22.47
C ASP A 22 -8.11 -38.22 22.45
N LEU A 23 -7.24 -37.83 23.39
CA LEU A 23 -6.56 -36.55 23.37
C LEU A 23 -5.61 -36.41 22.17
N GLU A 24 -5.03 -37.50 21.67
CA GLU A 24 -4.18 -37.50 20.48
C GLU A 24 -4.91 -36.93 19.26
N LYS A 25 -6.14 -37.41 19.02
CA LYS A 25 -6.98 -36.98 17.90
C LYS A 25 -7.37 -35.52 18.02
N PHE A 26 -7.75 -35.09 19.24
CA PHE A 26 -8.07 -33.70 19.54
C PHE A 26 -6.87 -32.79 19.22
N LEU A 27 -5.70 -33.09 19.79
CA LEU A 27 -4.48 -32.30 19.62
C LEU A 27 -4.04 -32.25 18.15
N THR A 28 -4.10 -33.38 17.45
CA THR A 28 -3.77 -33.46 16.01
C THR A 28 -4.70 -32.59 15.17
N LYS A 29 -6.02 -32.65 15.43
CA LYS A 29 -7.01 -31.83 14.72
C LYS A 29 -6.80 -30.34 14.93
N VAL A 30 -6.52 -29.93 16.17
CA VAL A 30 -6.24 -28.52 16.50
C VAL A 30 -4.93 -28.08 15.84
N ALA A 31 -3.89 -28.92 15.85
CA ALA A 31 -2.62 -28.64 15.17
C ALA A 31 -2.81 -28.42 13.66
N GLU A 32 -3.49 -29.33 12.97
CA GLU A 32 -3.81 -29.18 11.54
C GLU A 32 -4.57 -27.88 11.24
N THR A 33 -5.46 -27.48 12.14
CA THR A 33 -6.23 -26.24 12.01
C THR A 33 -5.32 -25.03 12.09
N PHE A 34 -4.36 -25.00 13.02
CA PHE A 34 -3.37 -23.92 13.10
C PHE A 34 -2.44 -23.89 11.88
N GLU A 35 -2.06 -25.04 11.33
CA GLU A 35 -1.27 -25.08 10.10
C GLU A 35 -2.06 -24.56 8.88
N LYS A 36 -3.37 -24.86 8.80
CA LYS A 36 -4.27 -24.24 7.80
C LYS A 36 -4.39 -22.73 8.03
N ALA A 37 -4.55 -22.29 9.28
CA ALA A 37 -4.63 -20.87 9.62
C ALA A 37 -3.34 -20.13 9.25
N ARG A 38 -2.16 -20.74 9.45
CA ARG A 38 -0.86 -20.20 9.01
C ARG A 38 -0.82 -19.93 7.52
N LYS A 39 -1.30 -20.87 6.71
CA LYS A 39 -1.35 -20.71 5.24
C LYS A 39 -2.29 -19.58 4.83
N ILE A 40 -3.43 -19.43 5.52
CA ILE A 40 -4.34 -18.29 5.31
C ILE A 40 -3.63 -16.98 5.64
N GLU A 41 -2.98 -16.86 6.80
CA GLU A 41 -2.23 -15.66 7.19
C GLU A 41 -1.13 -15.30 6.19
N GLY A 42 -0.41 -16.30 5.66
CA GLY A 42 0.59 -16.07 4.62
C GLY A 42 -0.03 -15.47 3.34
N ARG A 43 -1.24 -15.92 2.98
CA ARG A 43 -1.98 -15.37 1.84
C ARG A 43 -2.49 -13.96 2.11
N VAL A 44 -3.03 -13.71 3.31
CA VAL A 44 -3.47 -12.38 3.76
C VAL A 44 -2.33 -11.37 3.60
N ALA A 45 -1.17 -11.67 4.17
CA ALA A 45 0.00 -10.79 4.09
C ALA A 45 0.43 -10.51 2.64
N SER A 46 0.41 -11.52 1.76
CA SER A 46 0.74 -11.34 0.34
C SER A 46 -0.29 -10.51 -0.41
N ASP A 47 -1.58 -10.72 -0.15
CA ASP A 47 -2.67 -10.01 -0.81
C ASP A 47 -2.68 -8.53 -0.38
N GLU A 48 -2.44 -8.26 0.91
CA GLU A 48 -2.31 -6.91 1.48
C GLU A 48 -1.10 -6.16 0.92
N ASP A 49 0.09 -6.78 0.92
CA ASP A 49 1.31 -6.15 0.40
C ASP A 49 1.14 -5.80 -1.08
N LEU A 50 0.63 -6.74 -1.89
CA LEU A 50 0.39 -6.50 -3.31
C LEU A 50 -0.57 -5.32 -3.52
N LYS A 51 -1.70 -5.29 -2.80
CA LYS A 51 -2.74 -4.28 -2.99
C LYS A 51 -2.27 -2.88 -2.57
N LEU A 52 -1.54 -2.77 -1.45
CA LEU A 52 -1.15 -1.49 -0.88
C LEU A 52 0.15 -0.95 -1.51
N SER A 53 1.17 -1.81 -1.62
CA SER A 53 2.52 -1.37 -1.99
C SER A 53 2.59 -0.84 -3.41
N ASP A 54 1.81 -1.38 -4.36
CA ASP A 54 1.79 -0.88 -5.74
C ASP A 54 1.26 0.56 -5.83
N THR A 55 0.18 0.86 -5.10
CA THR A 55 -0.42 2.21 -5.07
C THR A 55 0.53 3.21 -4.41
N LEU A 56 1.15 2.82 -3.29
CA LEU A 56 2.14 3.66 -2.61
C LEU A 56 3.35 3.93 -3.51
N ARG A 57 3.93 2.90 -4.14
CA ARG A 57 5.09 3.04 -5.02
C ARG A 57 4.78 3.92 -6.24
N TYR A 58 3.59 3.77 -6.83
CA TYR A 58 3.15 4.63 -7.94
C TYR A 58 3.10 6.10 -7.52
N TYR A 59 2.38 6.42 -6.44
CA TYR A 59 2.22 7.81 -6.02
C TYR A 59 3.47 8.42 -5.38
N MET A 60 4.38 7.62 -4.84
CA MET A 60 5.73 8.07 -4.50
C MET A 60 6.45 8.60 -5.75
N ARG A 61 6.48 7.82 -6.83
CA ARG A 61 7.14 8.21 -8.10
C ARG A 61 6.47 9.43 -8.74
N ASP A 62 5.14 9.48 -8.73
CA ASP A 62 4.37 10.60 -9.28
C ASP A 62 4.61 11.88 -8.45
N SER A 63 4.69 11.77 -7.11
CA SER A 63 5.09 12.89 -6.24
C SER A 63 6.50 13.42 -6.56
N PHE A 64 7.45 12.52 -6.87
CA PHE A 64 8.78 12.94 -7.32
C PHE A 64 8.74 13.66 -8.68
N ALA A 65 7.87 13.23 -9.60
CA ALA A 65 7.68 13.92 -10.87
C ALA A 65 7.12 15.33 -10.67
N ALA A 66 6.09 15.49 -9.84
CA ALA A 66 5.52 16.79 -9.46
C ALA A 66 6.58 17.70 -8.82
N LYS A 67 7.40 17.15 -7.90
CA LYS A 67 8.53 17.89 -7.32
C LYS A 67 9.52 18.37 -8.39
N ARG A 68 9.90 17.50 -9.33
CA ARG A 68 10.81 17.87 -10.45
C ARG A 68 10.23 18.96 -11.34
N LEU A 69 8.92 18.93 -11.60
CA LEU A 69 8.22 19.97 -12.34
C LEU A 69 8.35 21.34 -11.64
N LEU A 70 8.13 21.38 -10.33
CA LEU A 70 8.28 22.60 -9.53
C LEU A 70 9.71 23.13 -9.52
N TYR A 71 10.72 22.25 -9.47
CA TYR A 71 12.12 22.66 -9.62
C TYR A 71 12.40 23.28 -10.99
N ARG A 72 11.86 22.73 -12.08
CA ARG A 72 12.00 23.31 -13.43
C ARG A 72 11.34 24.69 -13.51
N ARG A 73 10.16 24.85 -12.91
CA ARG A 73 9.47 26.14 -12.80
C ARG A 73 10.32 27.15 -12.02
N LEU A 74 10.88 26.76 -10.88
CA LEU A 74 11.75 27.62 -10.07
C LEU A 74 12.97 28.12 -10.85
N ARG A 75 13.59 27.26 -11.67
CA ARG A 75 14.68 27.67 -12.57
C ARG A 75 14.23 28.67 -13.63
N CYS A 76 13.02 28.50 -14.19
CA CYS A 76 12.48 29.46 -15.15
C CYS A 76 12.23 30.83 -14.50
N LEU A 77 11.72 30.85 -13.26
CA LEU A 77 11.56 32.08 -12.49
C LEU A 77 12.90 32.79 -12.26
N ALA A 78 13.93 32.06 -11.82
CA ALA A 78 15.25 32.63 -11.61
C ALA A 78 15.84 33.21 -12.91
N ASN A 79 15.64 32.53 -14.04
CA ASN A 79 16.05 33.03 -15.35
C ASN A 79 15.30 34.31 -15.74
N TYR A 80 13.99 34.36 -15.49
CA TYR A 80 13.16 35.52 -15.74
C TYR A 80 13.60 36.73 -14.89
N GLU A 81 13.81 36.53 -13.59
CA GLU A 81 14.32 37.59 -12.68
C GLU A 81 15.71 38.09 -13.11
N ASN A 82 16.58 37.20 -13.56
CA ASN A 82 17.88 37.56 -14.11
C ASN A 82 17.76 38.40 -15.39
N ALA A 83 16.91 37.97 -16.33
CA ALA A 83 16.68 38.71 -17.57
C ALA A 83 16.08 40.10 -17.29
N ASN A 84 15.17 40.20 -16.32
CA ASN A 84 14.60 41.46 -15.87
C ASN A 84 15.67 42.40 -15.29
N ARG A 85 16.57 41.90 -14.42
CA ARG A 85 17.71 42.68 -13.91
C ARG A 85 18.65 43.16 -15.03
N ASN A 86 18.88 42.33 -16.05
CA ASN A 86 19.73 42.69 -17.18
C ASN A 86 19.09 43.76 -18.07
N LEU A 87 17.78 43.69 -18.27
CA LEU A 87 17.01 44.71 -18.98
C LEU A 87 17.12 46.07 -18.28
N GLU A 88 16.95 46.13 -16.96
CA GLU A 88 17.09 47.39 -16.20
C GLU A 88 18.50 47.99 -16.31
N ARG A 89 19.54 47.13 -16.34
CA ARG A 89 20.92 47.58 -16.59
C ARG A 89 21.12 48.10 -18.01
N ALA A 90 20.54 47.45 -19.02
CA ALA A 90 20.60 47.87 -20.43
C ALA A 90 19.92 49.24 -20.62
N ARG A 91 18.75 49.43 -19.99
CA ARG A 91 18.01 50.69 -19.96
C ARG A 91 18.81 51.82 -19.32
N THR A 92 19.40 51.56 -18.15
CA THR A 92 20.24 52.55 -17.45
C THR A 92 21.45 53.00 -18.29
N LYS A 93 22.05 52.07 -19.06
CA LYS A 93 23.21 52.35 -19.93
C LYS A 93 22.83 52.82 -21.34
N ASN A 94 21.53 52.83 -21.66
CA ASN A 94 20.97 53.07 -22.98
C ASN A 94 21.67 52.28 -24.11
N LYS A 95 22.00 51.00 -23.83
CA LYS A 95 22.76 50.12 -24.71
C LYS A 95 22.14 48.74 -24.75
N ASP A 96 22.01 48.16 -25.95
CA ASP A 96 21.48 46.81 -26.19
C ASP A 96 20.05 46.57 -25.64
N VAL A 97 19.26 47.64 -25.46
CA VAL A 97 17.95 47.60 -24.81
C VAL A 97 17.00 46.63 -25.51
N HIS A 98 16.88 46.73 -26.83
CA HIS A 98 15.95 45.89 -27.60
C HIS A 98 16.27 44.39 -27.48
N ALA A 99 17.56 44.03 -27.48
CA ALA A 99 17.98 42.64 -27.29
C ALA A 99 17.67 42.13 -25.88
N ALA A 100 17.85 42.97 -24.86
CA ALA A 100 17.51 42.63 -23.47
C ALA A 100 15.99 42.52 -23.24
N GLU A 101 15.19 43.34 -23.92
CA GLU A 101 13.71 43.25 -23.88
C GLU A 101 13.22 41.93 -24.48
N LEU A 102 13.72 41.56 -25.66
CA LEU A 102 13.37 40.27 -26.27
C LEU A 102 13.75 39.08 -25.38
N ALA A 103 14.95 39.11 -24.77
CA ALA A 103 15.40 38.05 -23.87
C ALA A 103 14.53 37.96 -22.60
N GLN A 104 14.10 39.10 -22.04
CA GLN A 104 13.20 39.15 -20.90
C GLN A 104 11.82 38.61 -21.25
N GLN A 105 11.27 38.99 -22.42
CA GLN A 105 9.97 38.51 -22.89
C GLN A 105 9.99 36.99 -23.05
N GLN A 106 11.00 36.43 -23.72
CA GLN A 106 11.14 34.98 -23.90
C GLN A 106 11.26 34.23 -22.57
N ALA A 107 11.97 34.80 -21.59
CA ALA A 107 12.07 34.21 -20.26
C ALA A 107 10.75 34.27 -19.49
N CYS A 108 9.97 35.35 -19.65
CA CYS A 108 8.64 35.52 -19.08
C CYS A 108 7.67 34.47 -19.63
N GLU A 109 7.54 34.39 -20.96
CA GLU A 109 6.66 33.44 -21.65
C GLU A 109 6.95 31.99 -21.22
N LYS A 110 8.23 31.63 -21.11
CA LYS A 110 8.64 30.31 -20.64
C LYS A 110 8.27 30.05 -19.18
N PHE A 111 8.41 31.06 -18.31
CA PHE A 111 8.02 30.94 -16.91
C PHE A 111 6.50 30.82 -16.74
N GLU A 112 5.73 31.58 -17.50
CA GLU A 112 4.26 31.54 -17.52
C GLU A 112 3.77 30.18 -18.01
N GLN A 113 4.27 29.70 -19.15
CA GLN A 113 3.92 28.38 -19.68
C GLN A 113 4.24 27.26 -18.68
N MET A 114 5.38 27.32 -17.98
CA MET A 114 5.73 26.36 -16.94
C MET A 114 4.85 26.50 -15.69
N SER A 115 4.38 27.71 -15.39
CA SER A 115 3.49 27.96 -14.26
C SER A 115 2.10 27.40 -14.51
N ASP A 116 1.56 27.58 -15.71
CA ASP A 116 0.22 27.10 -16.06
C ASP A 116 0.19 25.57 -16.13
N LYS A 117 1.16 24.96 -16.82
CA LYS A 117 1.34 23.49 -16.77
C LYS A 117 1.55 22.99 -15.35
N GLY A 118 2.31 23.73 -14.53
CA GLY A 118 2.52 23.41 -13.13
C GLY A 118 1.22 23.36 -12.32
N LYS A 119 0.32 24.32 -12.53
CA LYS A 119 -0.99 24.37 -11.85
C LYS A 119 -1.88 23.21 -12.28
N GLU A 120 -1.99 22.98 -13.60
CA GLU A 120 -2.79 21.90 -14.19
C GLU A 120 -2.35 20.53 -13.63
N GLU A 121 -1.07 20.20 -13.75
CA GLU A 121 -0.51 18.93 -13.29
C GLU A 121 -0.69 18.70 -11.78
N LEU A 122 -0.57 19.76 -10.96
CA LEU A 122 -0.78 19.66 -9.52
C LEU A 122 -2.25 19.41 -9.15
N MET A 123 -3.18 20.05 -9.86
CA MET A 123 -4.62 19.84 -9.65
C MET A 123 -5.04 18.42 -10.06
N ASP A 124 -4.53 17.95 -11.19
CA ASP A 124 -4.77 16.61 -11.68
C ASP A 124 -4.15 15.56 -10.76
N PHE A 125 -2.90 15.78 -10.33
CA PHE A 125 -2.22 14.92 -9.37
C PHE A 125 -3.03 14.77 -8.07
N LYS A 126 -3.51 15.90 -7.51
CA LYS A 126 -4.34 15.88 -6.29
C LYS A 126 -5.60 15.06 -6.50
N THR A 127 -6.32 15.29 -7.60
CA THR A 127 -7.59 14.63 -7.90
C THR A 127 -7.41 13.14 -8.12
N ARG A 128 -6.47 12.75 -8.99
CA ARG A 128 -6.14 11.33 -9.27
C ARG A 128 -5.70 10.60 -8.01
N ARG A 129 -4.83 11.22 -7.21
CA ARG A 129 -4.31 10.63 -5.96
C ARG A 129 -5.45 10.32 -5.00
N VAL A 130 -6.30 11.29 -4.69
CA VAL A 130 -7.39 11.08 -3.72
C VAL A 130 -8.34 9.99 -4.19
N ALA A 131 -8.73 9.99 -5.47
CA ALA A 131 -9.61 8.96 -6.02
C ALA A 131 -9.00 7.56 -5.94
N ALA A 132 -7.72 7.42 -6.32
CA ALA A 132 -7.03 6.13 -6.32
C ALA A 132 -6.82 5.58 -4.90
N PHE A 133 -6.38 6.41 -3.94
CA PHE A 133 -6.23 5.98 -2.55
C PHE A 133 -7.57 5.61 -1.91
N ARG A 134 -8.62 6.40 -2.17
CA ARG A 134 -9.98 6.08 -1.67
C ARG A 134 -10.43 4.72 -2.18
N LYS A 135 -10.32 4.48 -3.49
CA LYS A 135 -10.68 3.18 -4.08
C LYS A 135 -9.84 2.05 -3.48
N ASN A 136 -8.53 2.24 -3.41
CA ASN A 136 -7.62 1.22 -2.88
C ASN A 136 -7.96 0.83 -1.43
N LEU A 137 -8.19 1.82 -0.55
CA LEU A 137 -8.52 1.56 0.85
C LEU A 137 -9.87 0.88 1.03
N VAL A 138 -10.87 1.21 0.21
CA VAL A 138 -12.16 0.50 0.20
C VAL A 138 -11.96 -0.95 -0.24
N ASP A 139 -11.28 -1.17 -1.37
CA ASP A 139 -10.99 -2.52 -1.86
C ASP A 139 -10.20 -3.35 -0.83
N LEU A 140 -9.26 -2.71 -0.10
CA LEU A 140 -8.48 -3.35 0.96
C LEU A 140 -9.37 -3.75 2.14
N ALA A 141 -10.24 -2.87 2.61
CA ALA A 141 -11.18 -3.19 3.70
C ALA A 141 -12.13 -4.33 3.32
N GLU A 142 -12.60 -4.37 2.07
CA GLU A 142 -13.43 -5.48 1.56
C GLU A 142 -12.64 -6.81 1.52
N LEU A 143 -11.36 -6.75 1.15
CA LEU A 143 -10.46 -7.88 1.14
C LEU A 143 -10.19 -8.41 2.56
N GLU A 144 -9.87 -7.53 3.51
CA GLU A 144 -9.70 -7.86 4.93
C GLU A 144 -10.95 -8.55 5.50
N LEU A 145 -12.14 -8.02 5.18
CA LEU A 145 -13.41 -8.63 5.60
C LEU A 145 -13.60 -10.04 5.01
N LYS A 146 -13.18 -10.26 3.76
CA LYS A 146 -13.20 -11.59 3.13
C LYS A 146 -12.25 -12.55 3.83
N HIS A 147 -11.04 -12.10 4.17
CA HIS A 147 -10.06 -12.90 4.90
C HIS A 147 -10.53 -13.27 6.31
N ALA A 148 -11.08 -12.30 7.05
CA ALA A 148 -11.64 -12.52 8.37
C ALA A 148 -12.78 -13.57 8.34
N LYS A 149 -13.68 -13.48 7.35
CA LYS A 149 -14.73 -14.50 7.15
C LYS A 149 -14.16 -15.89 6.88
N ALA A 150 -13.13 -16.00 6.04
CA ALA A 150 -12.48 -17.28 5.76
C ALA A 150 -11.83 -17.90 7.01
N GLN A 151 -11.17 -17.07 7.83
CA GLN A 151 -10.55 -17.50 9.08
C GLN A 151 -11.60 -17.94 10.12
N VAL A 152 -12.69 -17.18 10.28
CA VAL A 152 -13.83 -17.57 11.12
C VAL A 152 -14.42 -18.90 10.67
N GLN A 153 -14.59 -19.11 9.37
CA GLN A 153 -15.12 -20.36 8.84
C GLN A 153 -14.20 -21.56 9.13
N LEU A 154 -12.87 -21.37 9.01
CA LEU A 154 -11.89 -22.41 9.36
C LEU A 154 -12.06 -22.85 10.82
N PHE A 155 -12.14 -21.90 11.76
CA PHE A 155 -12.28 -22.23 13.17
C PHE A 155 -13.66 -22.83 13.50
N LYS A 156 -14.73 -22.37 12.87
CA LYS A 156 -16.06 -23.00 12.99
C LYS A 156 -16.03 -24.46 12.54
N ASN A 157 -15.40 -24.76 11.42
CA ASN A 157 -15.27 -26.14 10.91
C ASN A 157 -14.47 -27.02 11.88
N CYS A 158 -13.40 -26.48 12.48
CA CYS A 158 -12.65 -27.18 13.53
C CYS A 158 -13.54 -27.50 14.74
N LEU A 159 -14.29 -26.52 15.26
CA LEU A 159 -15.18 -26.73 16.39
C LEU A 159 -16.28 -27.76 16.12
N VAL A 160 -16.85 -27.76 14.92
CA VAL A 160 -17.85 -28.78 14.53
C VAL A 160 -17.22 -30.17 14.52
N ALA A 161 -16.06 -30.33 13.88
CA ALA A 161 -15.38 -31.62 13.82
C ALA A 161 -14.99 -32.16 15.19
N LEU A 162 -14.52 -31.29 16.10
CA LEU A 162 -14.20 -31.68 17.47
C LEU A 162 -15.44 -32.13 18.27
N LYS A 163 -16.60 -31.49 18.05
CA LYS A 163 -17.86 -31.89 18.69
C LYS A 163 -18.39 -33.23 18.16
N GLU A 164 -18.21 -33.50 16.88
CA GLU A 164 -18.60 -34.78 16.27
C GLU A 164 -17.74 -35.93 16.82
N ASP A 165 -16.42 -35.71 16.95
CA ASP A 165 -15.51 -36.70 17.52
C ASP A 165 -15.85 -37.03 18.99
N ASP A 166 -16.25 -36.03 19.79
CA ASP A 166 -16.67 -36.21 21.19
C ASP A 166 -17.96 -37.04 21.31
N GLN A 167 -18.96 -36.78 20.45
CA GLN A 167 -20.20 -37.56 20.40
C GLN A 167 -19.98 -39.02 19.96
N ILE A 168 -18.98 -39.26 19.12
CA ILE A 168 -18.62 -40.62 18.67
C ILE A 168 -17.87 -41.38 19.77
N SER A 169 -16.98 -40.72 20.52
CA SER A 169 -16.29 -41.34 21.67
C SER A 169 -17.28 -41.67 22.79
N GLY A 170 -18.20 -40.76 23.12
CA GLY A 170 -19.25 -41.00 24.13
C GLY A 170 -20.13 -42.21 23.82
N LYS A 171 -20.51 -42.42 22.56
CA LYS A 171 -21.29 -43.60 22.13
C LYS A 171 -20.53 -44.93 22.18
N LYS A 172 -19.20 -44.92 22.10
CA LYS A 172 -18.38 -46.15 22.21
C LYS A 172 -18.27 -46.65 23.65
N ILE A 173 -18.53 -45.81 24.65
CA ILE A 173 -18.46 -46.18 26.07
C ILE A 173 -19.78 -46.85 26.53
N GLU A 174 -20.87 -46.66 25.79
CA GLU A 174 -22.21 -47.18 26.13
C GLU A 174 -22.57 -48.55 25.47
N ILE A 175 -21.62 -49.26 24.85
CA ILE A 175 -21.83 -50.58 24.22
C ILE A 175 -21.01 -51.66 24.92
#